data_AF-A0A7S3UMM5-F1
#
_entry.id   AF-A0A7S3UMM5-F1
#
_cell.length_a   1.000
_cell.length_b   1.000
_cell.length_c   1.000
_cell.angle_alpha   90.00
_cell.angle_beta   90.00
_cell.angle_gamma   90.00
#
_symmetry.space_group_name_H-M   'P 1'
#
loop_
_entity.id
_entity.type
_entity.pdbx_description
1 polymer ?
#
loop_
_entity_poly.entity_id
_entity_poly.type
_entity_poly.pdbx_seq_one_letter_code
_entity_poly.pdbx_strand_id
1 'polypeptide(L)'
;DDGLLRPVVRPPTQRYNYKLRLGRGFTVEELAAAGISVKLAPTIGIKVDKRRHNKSEESLAMNVDRLNQYKAKLAVFPRGSKAKKGDTARSELVNATQNTCKTII
;
A
#
# COMPACT_ATOMS: atom_id res chain seq x y z
N ASP A 1 11.19 -0.04 11.48
CA ASP A 1 10.33 -0.13 10.29
C ASP A 1 9.46 1.12 10.22
N ASP A 2 9.44 1.80 9.07
CA ASP A 2 8.87 3.15 8.88
C ASP A 2 7.31 3.22 8.91
N GLY A 3 6.61 2.15 9.30
CA GLY A 3 5.13 2.12 9.37
C GLY A 3 4.41 2.35 8.04
N LEU A 4 5.06 2.08 6.89
CA LEU A 4 4.51 2.29 5.54
C LEU A 4 4.24 0.94 4.85
N LEU A 5 3.18 0.88 4.03
CA LEU A 5 2.90 -0.29 3.18
C LEU A 5 3.99 -0.45 2.11
N ARG A 6 4.50 -1.67 1.99
CA ARG A 6 5.52 -2.08 1.01
C ARG A 6 5.00 -3.22 0.12
N PRO A 7 5.44 -3.29 -1.15
CA PRO A 7 5.05 -4.36 -2.07
C PRO A 7 5.74 -5.68 -1.72
N VAL A 8 5.17 -6.77 -2.20
CA VAL A 8 5.80 -8.09 -2.20
C VAL A 8 6.65 -8.22 -3.46
N VAL A 9 7.92 -8.58 -3.28
CA VAL A 9 8.91 -8.66 -4.36
C VAL A 9 9.77 -9.91 -4.19
N ARG A 10 10.17 -10.52 -5.30
CA ARG A 10 11.12 -11.63 -5.31
C ARG A 10 12.58 -11.14 -5.38
N PRO A 11 13.55 -11.78 -4.69
CA PRO A 11 14.97 -11.51 -4.88
C PRO A 11 15.43 -11.75 -6.34
N PRO A 12 16.46 -11.03 -6.82
CA PRO A 12 16.82 -11.03 -8.24
C PRO A 12 17.61 -12.28 -8.70
N THR A 13 18.18 -13.06 -7.79
CA THR A 13 19.04 -14.20 -8.14
C THR A 13 18.25 -15.51 -8.18
N GLN A 14 18.60 -16.41 -9.10
CA GLN A 14 17.93 -17.72 -9.24
C GLN A 14 17.89 -18.50 -7.92
N ARG A 15 18.98 -18.47 -7.14
CA ARG A 15 19.09 -19.12 -5.83
C ARG A 15 18.03 -18.66 -4.83
N TYR A 16 17.51 -17.43 -4.92
CA TYR A 16 16.59 -16.87 -3.92
C TYR A 16 15.25 -16.38 -4.48
N ASN A 17 15.03 -16.47 -5.79
CA ASN A 17 13.80 -16.00 -6.45
C ASN A 17 12.53 -16.74 -5.96
N TYR A 18 12.67 -17.92 -5.37
CA TYR A 18 11.55 -18.62 -4.72
C TYR A 18 11.04 -17.91 -3.46
N LYS A 19 11.88 -17.09 -2.79
CA LYS A 19 11.50 -16.37 -1.58
C LYS A 19 10.69 -15.11 -1.93
N LEU A 20 9.78 -14.76 -1.03
CA LEU A 20 9.11 -13.46 -1.03
C LEU A 20 9.74 -12.57 0.03
N ARG A 21 9.86 -11.27 -0.27
CA ARG A 21 10.30 -10.24 0.67
C ARG A 21 9.53 -8.96 0.45
N LEU A 22 9.56 -8.08 1.45
CA LEU A 22 9.06 -6.72 1.27
C LEU A 22 10.07 -5.91 0.46
N GLY A 23 9.55 -5.23 -0.57
CA GLY A 23 10.32 -4.35 -1.45
C GLY A 23 10.49 -2.95 -0.89
N ARG A 24 11.14 -2.07 -1.69
CA ARG A 24 11.33 -0.66 -1.33
C ARG A 24 10.02 0.12 -1.40
N GLY A 25 9.23 -0.05 -2.47
CA GLY A 25 7.98 0.66 -2.72
C GLY A 25 7.28 0.20 -4.00
N PHE A 26 6.00 0.52 -4.12
CA PHE A 26 5.14 0.18 -5.25
C PHE A 26 5.58 0.92 -6.52
N THR A 27 5.41 0.28 -7.68
CA THR A 27 5.66 0.92 -8.97
C THR A 27 4.55 1.89 -9.33
N VAL A 28 4.80 2.77 -10.29
CA VAL A 28 3.78 3.67 -10.84
C VAL A 28 2.66 2.87 -11.52
N GLU A 29 3.01 1.77 -12.17
CA GLU A 29 2.09 0.87 -12.87
C GLU A 29 1.14 0.15 -11.91
N GLU A 30 1.65 -0.39 -10.80
CA GLU A 30 0.83 -1.01 -9.75
C GLU A 30 -0.17 -0.02 -9.15
N LEU A 31 0.29 1.21 -8.89
CA LEU A 31 -0.55 2.28 -8.34
C LEU A 31 -1.64 2.70 -9.35
N ALA A 32 -1.28 2.82 -10.63
CA ALA A 32 -2.23 3.13 -11.69
C ALA A 32 -3.31 2.05 -11.81
N ALA A 33 -2.92 0.77 -11.79
CA ALA A 33 -3.85 -0.36 -11.84
C ALA A 33 -4.78 -0.43 -10.60
N ALA A 34 -4.30 -0.01 -9.42
CA ALA A 34 -5.12 0.09 -8.20
C ALA A 34 -5.95 1.40 -8.12
N GLY A 35 -5.85 2.29 -9.11
CA GLY A 35 -6.54 3.59 -9.13
C GLY A 35 -6.04 4.56 -8.06
N ILE A 36 -4.76 4.46 -7.66
CA ILE A 36 -4.12 5.31 -6.66
C ILE A 36 -3.16 6.27 -7.37
N SER A 37 -3.31 7.57 -7.13
CA SER A 37 -2.38 8.55 -7.70
C SER A 37 -1.03 8.53 -6.98
N VAL A 38 0.05 8.72 -7.74
CA VAL A 38 1.43 8.70 -7.22
C VAL A 38 1.67 9.74 -6.12
N LYS A 39 1.00 10.90 -6.20
CA LYS A 39 1.10 11.97 -5.20
C LYS A 39 0.30 11.66 -3.93
N LEU A 40 -0.82 10.96 -4.07
CA LEU A 40 -1.68 10.58 -2.93
C LEU A 40 -1.07 9.43 -2.12
N ALA A 41 -0.45 8.45 -2.78
CA ALA A 41 0.09 7.25 -2.12
C ALA A 41 0.92 7.52 -0.85
N PRO A 42 1.94 8.42 -0.84
CA PRO A 42 2.70 8.70 0.37
C PRO A 42 1.87 9.29 1.51
N THR A 43 0.81 10.03 1.20
CA THR A 43 -0.05 10.68 2.21
C THR A 43 -0.96 9.70 2.94
N ILE A 44 -1.29 8.57 2.29
CA ILE A 44 -2.13 7.50 2.85
C ILE A 44 -1.29 6.32 3.37
N GLY A 45 0.03 6.49 3.50
CA GLY A 45 0.91 5.46 4.08
C GLY A 45 1.44 4.42 3.09
N ILE A 46 1.45 4.70 1.78
CA ILE A 46 1.97 3.78 0.75
C ILE A 46 3.33 4.27 0.25
N LYS A 47 4.37 3.42 0.33
CA LYS A 47 5.70 3.78 -0.17
C LYS A 47 5.79 3.58 -1.68
N VAL A 48 6.28 4.60 -2.40
CA VAL A 48 6.43 4.57 -3.86
C VAL A 48 7.90 4.41 -4.27
N ASP A 49 8.18 3.56 -5.25
CA ASP A 49 9.48 3.44 -5.89
C ASP A 49 9.36 3.58 -7.42
N LYS A 50 9.57 4.82 -7.90
CA LYS A 50 9.44 5.17 -9.32
C LYS A 50 10.48 4.51 -10.24
N ARG A 51 11.53 3.92 -9.67
CA ARG A 51 12.65 3.31 -10.42
C ARG A 51 12.43 1.82 -10.74
N ARG A 52 11.49 1.17 -10.05
CA ARG A 52 11.20 -0.25 -10.27
C ARG A 52 10.23 -0.41 -11.43
N HIS A 53 10.51 -1.35 -12.31
CA HIS A 53 9.66 -1.75 -13.42
C HIS A 53 9.20 -3.19 -13.22
N ASN A 54 7.94 -3.49 -13.53
CA ASN A 54 7.44 -4.86 -13.54
C ASN A 54 7.71 -5.50 -14.90
N LYS A 55 7.99 -6.80 -14.88
CA LYS A 55 8.21 -7.62 -16.08
C LYS A 55 7.25 -8.79 -16.19
N SER A 56 6.56 -9.12 -15.09
CA SER A 56 5.63 -10.24 -15.02
C SER A 56 4.27 -9.78 -14.53
N GLU A 57 3.23 -10.25 -15.19
CA GLU A 57 1.83 -9.96 -14.87
C GLU A 57 1.44 -10.52 -13.49
N GLU A 58 1.97 -11.69 -13.11
CA GLU A 58 1.73 -12.28 -11.79
C GLU A 58 2.15 -11.36 -10.64
N SER A 59 3.33 -10.72 -10.78
CA SER A 59 3.85 -9.82 -9.74
C SER A 59 3.05 -8.51 -9.66
N LEU A 60 2.56 -8.03 -10.81
CA LEU A 60 1.67 -6.89 -10.90
C LEU A 60 0.35 -7.20 -10.20
N ALA A 61 -0.29 -8.32 -10.56
CA ALA A 61 -1.58 -8.74 -9.99
C ALA A 61 -1.50 -8.92 -8.47
N MET A 62 -0.46 -9.59 -7.96
CA MET A 62 -0.26 -9.80 -6.52
C MET A 62 -0.13 -8.47 -5.75
N ASN A 63 0.62 -7.51 -6.30
CA ASN A 63 0.81 -6.22 -5.64
C ASN A 63 -0.41 -5.30 -5.77
N VAL A 64 -1.16 -5.38 -6.86
CA VAL A 64 -2.44 -4.68 -7.02
C VAL A 64 -3.46 -5.21 -6.01
N ASP A 65 -3.56 -6.52 -5.84
CA ASP A 65 -4.42 -7.11 -4.81
C ASP A 65 -4.01 -6.64 -3.41
N ARG A 66 -2.71 -6.62 -3.10
CA ARG A 66 -2.21 -6.06 -1.83
C ARG A 66 -2.61 -4.60 -1.62
N LEU A 67 -2.58 -3.77 -2.66
CA LEU A 67 -3.03 -2.37 -2.60
C LEU A 67 -4.54 -2.28 -2.35
N ASN A 68 -5.34 -3.14 -2.99
CA ASN A 68 -6.79 -3.19 -2.80
C ASN A 68 -7.16 -3.65 -1.38
N GLN A 69 -6.47 -4.66 -0.86
CA GLN A 69 -6.63 -5.10 0.53
C GLN A 69 -6.29 -3.99 1.53
N TYR A 70 -5.22 -3.22 1.27
CA TYR A 70 -4.88 -2.07 2.10
C TYR A 70 -5.94 -0.99 2.03
N LYS A 71 -6.40 -0.64 0.83
CA LYS A 71 -7.44 0.35 0.61
C LYS A 71 -8.75 -0.01 1.31
N ALA A 72 -9.13 -1.29 1.32
CA ALA A 72 -10.33 -1.77 2.01
C ALA A 72 -10.21 -1.66 3.54
N LYS A 73 -9.00 -1.82 4.09
CA LYS A 73 -8.74 -1.74 5.55
C LYS A 73 -8.36 -0.34 6.03
N LEU A 74 -8.15 0.61 5.12
CA LEU A 74 -7.68 1.95 5.45
C LEU A 74 -8.82 2.81 6.01
N ALA A 75 -8.66 3.26 7.25
CA ALA A 75 -9.50 4.30 7.85
C ALA A 75 -8.78 5.67 7.74
N VAL A 76 -9.41 6.63 7.04
CA VAL A 76 -8.85 7.98 6.83
C VAL A 76 -9.56 8.97 7.72
N PHE A 77 -8.79 9.62 8.60
CA PHE A 77 -9.32 10.60 9.54
C PHE A 77 -9.54 11.96 8.84
N PRO A 78 -10.73 12.59 9.00
CA PRO A 78 -10.97 13.91 8.46
C PRO A 78 -10.10 14.95 9.18
N ARG A 79 -9.42 15.82 8.42
CA ARG A 79 -8.58 16.89 8.99
C ARG A 79 -9.35 17.99 9.71
N GLY A 80 -10.62 18.20 9.33
CA GLY A 80 -11.48 19.26 9.87
C GLY A 80 -12.73 18.72 10.56
N SER A 81 -13.65 19.61 10.91
CA SER A 81 -14.94 19.26 11.53
C SER A 81 -15.84 18.42 10.63
N LYS A 82 -15.82 18.69 9.31
CA LYS A 82 -16.61 17.99 8.30
C LYS A 82 -15.76 16.98 7.54
N ALA A 83 -16.28 15.76 7.41
CA ALA A 83 -15.69 14.73 6.56
C ALA A 83 -15.83 15.11 5.08
N LYS A 84 -14.77 14.94 4.31
CA LYS A 84 -14.72 15.12 2.86
C LYS A 84 -14.86 13.78 2.15
N LYS A 85 -14.98 13.82 0.82
CA LYS A 85 -15.01 12.60 -0.01
C LYS A 85 -13.74 11.76 0.22
N GLY A 86 -13.92 10.55 0.72
CA GLY A 86 -12.84 9.61 1.02
C GLY A 86 -12.40 9.58 2.49
N ASP A 87 -12.92 10.48 3.32
CA ASP A 87 -12.75 10.39 4.78
C ASP A 87 -13.73 9.37 5.36
N THR A 88 -13.31 8.68 6.40
CA THR A 88 -14.16 7.79 7.20
C THR A 88 -15.04 8.64 8.12
N ALA A 89 -16.29 8.24 8.33
CA ALA A 89 -17.20 8.95 9.22
C ALA A 89 -16.67 8.93 10.65
N ARG A 90 -16.78 10.05 11.37
CA ARG A 90 -16.26 10.17 12.75
C ARG A 90 -16.86 9.13 13.72
N SER A 91 -18.09 8.70 13.48
CA SER A 91 -18.77 7.65 14.26
C SER A 91 -18.03 6.32 14.21
N GLU A 92 -17.44 5.96 13.06
CA GLU A 92 -16.72 4.70 12.86
C GLU A 92 -15.30 4.77 13.43
N LEU A 93 -14.75 5.98 13.57
CA LEU A 93 -13.37 6.21 14.02
C LEU A 93 -13.19 6.15 15.55
N VAL A 94 -14.28 6.22 16.33
CA VAL A 94 -14.21 6.26 17.80
C VAL A 94 -13.49 5.03 18.36
N ASN A 95 -13.67 3.87 17.74
CA ASN A 95 -13.10 2.61 18.17
C ASN A 95 -11.86 2.19 17.35
N ALA A 96 -11.31 3.09 16.53
CA ALA A 96 -10.14 2.78 15.71
C ALA A 96 -8.90 2.58 16.59
N THR A 97 -8.30 1.40 16.53
CA THR A 97 -7.08 1.06 17.26
C THR A 97 -5.85 1.11 16.37
N GLN A 98 -4.71 1.48 16.94
CA GLN A 98 -3.44 1.44 16.21
C GLN A 98 -3.00 0.01 15.93
N ASN A 99 -2.51 -0.25 14.70
CA ASN A 99 -1.87 -1.51 14.37
C ASN A 99 -0.48 -1.60 15.01
N THR A 100 -0.24 -2.63 15.81
CA THR A 100 1.04 -2.89 16.51
C THR A 100 1.94 -3.88 15.77
N CYS A 101 1.45 -4.50 14.69
CA CYS A 101 2.23 -5.45 13.90
C CYS A 101 3.43 -4.76 13.23
N LYS A 102 4.55 -5.49 13.15
CA LYS A 102 5.78 -5.00 12.51
C LYS A 102 5.60 -4.71 11.02
N THR A 103 4.69 -5.42 10.36
CA THR A 103 4.36 -5.25 8.95
C THR A 103 2.88 -4.93 8.77
N ILE A 104 2.59 -4.05 7.80
CA ILE A 104 1.24 -3.64 7.46
C ILE A 104 0.69 -4.61 6.42
N ILE A 105 -0.41 -5.28 6.81
CA ILE A 105 -0.97 -6.50 6.22
C ILE A 105 -0.01 -7.68 6.33
#